data_AF-A0A938SI50-F1
#
_entry.id   AF-A0A938SI50-F1
#
_cell.length_a   1.000
_cell.length_b   1.000
_cell.length_c   1.000
_cell.angle_alpha   90.00
_cell.angle_beta   90.00
_cell.angle_gamma   90.00
#
_symmetry.space_group_name_H-M   'P 1'
#
loop_
_entity.id
_entity.type
_entity.pdbx_description
1 polymer ?
#
loop_
_entity_poly.entity_id
_entity_poly.type
_entity_poly.pdbx_seq_one_letter_code
_entity_poly.pdbx_strand_id
1 'polypeptide(L)'
;FTYIDNTRPPERAEPWVYQKVSRLAGIHIVVATGFYREIELGKYWARTPEDQIWPFARQQPVEALEEFCVCEIEEGIHGTDLRAGVLKLGSSSADLTETEQKTFRAAARAHKRTGVYISTHCNAKGAHVAQLRLLESEGVDPQRVVLGHTQGQMVSEWGTVRECMKRGATFLMTNLRMDVAEKVRQGWADAIKRAFGEGLGHRVTLGLDCAFAVGYADMEDPNWRPHQGDSNLLIPCVIPLPPFVYLFVYTLPRFREMGVTQDMIKTMLVDNPKRVVPVRL
;
A
#
# COMPACT_ATOMS: atom_id res chain seq x y z
N PHE A 1 -5.47 2.59 -17.95
CA PHE A 1 -4.57 2.80 -16.81
C PHE A 1 -5.32 2.44 -15.54
N THR A 2 -4.67 1.79 -14.57
CA THR A 2 -5.32 1.36 -13.32
C THR A 2 -4.57 1.96 -12.14
N TYR A 3 -5.32 2.57 -11.23
CA TYR A 3 -4.84 3.13 -9.97
C TYR A 3 -5.43 2.32 -8.81
N ILE A 4 -4.61 1.93 -7.84
CA ILE A 4 -5.04 1.21 -6.65
C ILE A 4 -4.99 2.19 -5.49
N ASP A 5 -6.16 2.61 -5.03
CA ASP A 5 -6.30 3.43 -3.84
C ASP A 5 -6.33 2.52 -2.61
N ASN A 6 -5.27 2.55 -1.82
CA ASN A 6 -5.14 1.77 -0.60
C ASN A 6 -5.74 2.48 0.63
N THR A 7 -6.51 3.56 0.44
CA THR A 7 -7.20 4.24 1.52
C THR A 7 -8.37 3.36 1.98
N ARG A 8 -8.30 2.94 3.24
CA ARG A 8 -9.29 2.10 3.93
C ARG A 8 -10.23 2.97 4.78
N PRO A 9 -11.31 2.41 5.35
CA PRO A 9 -12.09 3.04 6.42
C PRO A 9 -11.24 3.40 7.66
N PRO A 10 -11.56 4.52 8.35
CA PRO A 10 -12.56 5.51 7.98
C PRO A 10 -12.04 6.59 7.03
N GLU A 11 -10.75 6.57 6.66
CA GLU A 11 -10.09 7.73 6.03
C GLU A 11 -10.30 7.84 4.50
N ARG A 12 -11.02 6.91 3.88
CA ARG A 12 -11.31 6.97 2.43
C ARG A 12 -12.35 8.04 2.13
N ALA A 13 -12.33 8.55 0.89
CA ALA A 13 -13.38 9.44 0.41
C ALA A 13 -14.72 8.71 0.25
N GLU A 14 -15.81 9.47 0.12
CA GLU A 14 -17.11 8.89 -0.18
C GLU A 14 -17.11 8.13 -1.53
N PRO A 15 -17.82 6.99 -1.66
CA PRO A 15 -17.81 6.14 -2.85
C PRO A 15 -18.05 6.88 -4.17
N TRP A 16 -18.98 7.85 -4.18
CA TRP A 16 -19.32 8.62 -5.37
C TRP A 16 -18.15 9.46 -5.90
N VAL A 17 -17.19 9.84 -5.03
CA VAL A 17 -15.97 10.57 -5.43
C VAL A 17 -15.12 9.69 -6.34
N TYR A 18 -14.88 8.44 -5.94
CA TYR A 18 -14.12 7.49 -6.75
C TYR A 18 -14.76 7.22 -8.10
N GLN A 19 -16.09 7.01 -8.12
CA GLN A 19 -16.84 6.80 -9.36
C GLN A 19 -16.74 8.02 -10.30
N LYS A 20 -16.88 9.23 -9.75
CA LYS A 20 -16.77 10.48 -10.51
C LYS A 20 -15.37 10.68 -11.08
N VAL A 21 -14.32 10.51 -10.26
CA VAL A 21 -12.92 10.64 -10.70
C VAL A 21 -12.58 9.60 -11.76
N SER A 22 -12.96 8.33 -11.55
CA SER A 22 -12.73 7.26 -12.54
C SER A 22 -13.33 7.59 -13.91
N ARG A 23 -14.60 8.06 -13.94
CA ARG A 23 -15.28 8.44 -15.20
C ARG A 23 -14.66 9.66 -15.86
N LEU A 24 -14.39 10.72 -15.10
CA LEU A 24 -13.85 11.98 -15.65
C LEU A 24 -12.41 11.81 -16.16
N ALA A 25 -11.59 11.02 -15.48
CA ALA A 25 -10.19 10.80 -15.85
C ALA A 25 -9.99 9.63 -16.85
N GLY A 26 -11.02 8.80 -17.08
CA GLY A 26 -10.90 7.64 -17.97
C GLY A 26 -9.94 6.56 -17.45
N ILE A 27 -9.85 6.39 -16.12
CA ILE A 27 -8.97 5.41 -15.47
C ILE A 27 -9.76 4.43 -14.60
N HIS A 28 -9.25 3.22 -14.42
CA HIS A 28 -9.79 2.30 -13.43
C HIS A 28 -9.24 2.65 -12.05
N ILE A 29 -10.13 2.72 -11.05
CA ILE A 29 -9.74 2.89 -9.64
C ILE A 29 -10.19 1.64 -8.89
N VAL A 30 -9.24 0.94 -8.25
CA VAL A 30 -9.51 -0.16 -7.34
C VAL A 30 -9.40 0.40 -5.92
N VAL A 31 -10.47 0.33 -5.13
CA VAL A 31 -10.52 0.86 -3.76
C VAL A 31 -10.34 -0.25 -2.72
N ALA A 32 -9.88 0.13 -1.53
CA ALA A 32 -9.60 -0.79 -0.44
C ALA A 32 -10.71 -0.87 0.61
N THR A 33 -10.78 -2.03 1.25
CA THR A 33 -11.31 -2.22 2.61
C THR A 33 -10.17 -2.67 3.54
N GLY A 34 -10.45 -2.85 4.83
CA GLY A 34 -9.50 -3.38 5.81
C GLY A 34 -9.12 -2.36 6.89
N PHE A 35 -7.92 -2.53 7.46
CA PHE A 35 -7.48 -1.85 8.67
C PHE A 35 -6.02 -1.42 8.54
N TYR A 36 -5.69 -0.18 8.86
CA TYR A 36 -4.29 0.27 8.82
C TYR A 36 -3.48 -0.25 10.02
N ARG A 37 -2.34 0.34 10.34
CA ARG A 37 -1.66 0.11 11.62
C ARG A 37 -2.38 0.82 12.77
N GLU A 38 -2.21 0.32 13.98
CA GLU A 38 -2.84 0.89 15.17
C GLU A 38 -2.34 2.32 15.45
N ILE A 39 -3.27 3.25 15.64
CA ILE A 39 -2.97 4.66 15.91
C ILE A 39 -3.87 5.14 17.05
N GLU A 40 -3.26 5.72 18.08
CA GLU A 40 -3.97 6.31 19.22
C GLU A 40 -4.57 7.68 18.89
N LEU A 41 -5.60 8.07 19.65
CA LEU A 41 -6.26 9.37 19.46
C LEU A 41 -5.27 10.49 19.81
N GLY A 42 -5.26 11.54 19.00
CA GLY A 42 -4.30 12.64 19.10
C GLY A 42 -2.95 12.36 18.43
N LYS A 43 -2.74 11.20 17.80
CA LYS A 43 -1.50 10.88 17.07
C LYS A 43 -1.71 10.89 15.56
N TYR A 44 -0.71 11.41 14.85
CA TYR A 44 -0.64 11.39 13.39
C TYR A 44 -1.89 12.02 12.72
N TRP A 45 -2.77 11.24 12.07
CA TRP A 45 -4.02 11.76 11.48
C TRP A 45 -5.26 11.50 12.32
N ALA A 46 -5.17 10.72 13.40
CA ALA A 46 -6.33 10.42 14.25
C ALA A 46 -6.55 11.56 15.25
N ARG A 47 -7.33 12.58 14.88
CA ARG A 47 -7.53 13.80 15.69
C ARG A 47 -8.84 13.79 16.44
N THR A 48 -9.86 13.22 15.84
CA THR A 48 -11.20 13.06 16.37
C THR A 48 -11.53 11.57 16.55
N PRO A 49 -12.49 11.21 17.42
CA PRO A 49 -12.94 9.83 17.55
C PRO A 49 -13.37 9.19 16.22
N GLU A 50 -13.96 9.99 15.31
CA GLU A 50 -14.43 9.56 14.00
C GLU A 50 -13.30 9.18 13.05
N ASP A 51 -12.08 9.68 13.27
CA ASP A 51 -10.88 9.32 12.50
C ASP A 51 -10.36 7.91 12.85
N GLN A 52 -11.00 7.20 13.78
CA GLN A 52 -10.52 5.93 14.32
C GLN A 52 -11.48 4.76 14.07
N ILE A 53 -10.98 3.72 13.41
CA ILE A 53 -11.61 2.40 13.41
C ILE A 53 -11.16 1.52 14.59
N TRP A 54 -10.14 1.93 15.34
CA TRP A 54 -9.52 1.11 16.38
C TRP A 54 -10.40 0.79 17.59
N PRO A 55 -11.26 1.69 18.10
CA PRO A 55 -12.23 1.33 19.13
C PRO A 55 -13.13 0.15 18.70
N PHE A 56 -13.65 0.20 17.47
CA PHE A 56 -14.42 -0.89 16.86
C PHE A 56 -13.55 -2.16 16.73
N ALA A 57 -12.36 -2.04 16.12
CA ALA A 57 -11.46 -3.16 15.93
C ALA A 57 -11.07 -3.86 17.24
N ARG A 58 -10.89 -3.13 18.35
CA ARG A 58 -10.57 -3.70 19.67
C ARG A 58 -11.74 -4.47 20.29
N GLN A 59 -12.95 -3.94 20.18
CA GLN A 59 -14.15 -4.52 20.81
C GLN A 59 -14.70 -5.74 20.07
N GLN A 60 -14.58 -5.75 18.73
CA GLN A 60 -15.18 -6.79 17.91
C GLN A 60 -14.34 -8.08 17.85
N PRO A 61 -14.98 -9.25 17.72
CA PRO A 61 -14.29 -10.51 17.44
C PRO A 61 -13.76 -10.55 16.00
N VAL A 62 -12.86 -11.49 15.70
CA VAL A 62 -12.25 -11.65 14.36
C VAL A 62 -13.33 -11.82 13.29
N GLU A 63 -14.38 -12.57 13.59
CA GLU A 63 -15.48 -12.90 12.68
C GLU A 63 -16.27 -11.65 12.25
N ALA A 64 -16.47 -10.70 13.16
CA ALA A 64 -17.15 -9.44 12.83
C ALA A 64 -16.28 -8.52 11.97
N LEU A 65 -14.96 -8.51 12.19
CA LEU A 65 -14.01 -7.76 11.35
C LEU A 65 -13.85 -8.38 9.96
N GLU A 66 -13.92 -9.70 9.89
CA GLU A 66 -13.95 -10.46 8.65
C GLU A 66 -15.21 -10.10 7.85
N GLU A 67 -16.38 -10.18 8.48
CA GLU A 67 -17.65 -9.89 7.83
C GLU A 67 -17.73 -8.45 7.34
N PHE A 68 -17.24 -7.49 8.13
CA PHE A 68 -17.09 -6.11 7.71
C PHE A 68 -16.34 -5.98 6.37
N CYS A 69 -15.19 -6.65 6.23
CA CYS A 69 -14.44 -6.62 4.98
C CYS A 69 -15.19 -7.32 3.83
N VAL A 70 -15.84 -8.46 4.11
CA VAL A 70 -16.55 -9.24 3.09
C VAL A 70 -17.76 -8.47 2.55
N CYS A 71 -18.56 -7.83 3.41
CA CYS A 71 -19.67 -6.99 2.98
C CYS A 71 -19.20 -5.88 2.02
N GLU A 72 -18.10 -5.19 2.32
CA GLU A 72 -17.58 -4.15 1.41
C GLU A 72 -17.04 -4.69 0.08
N ILE A 73 -16.61 -5.95 0.04
CA ILE A 73 -16.11 -6.63 -1.16
C ILE A 73 -17.26 -7.18 -2.01
N GLU A 74 -18.32 -7.72 -1.41
CA GLU A 74 -19.36 -8.47 -2.11
C GLU A 74 -20.67 -7.69 -2.29
N GLU A 75 -21.04 -6.87 -1.30
CA GLU A 75 -22.29 -6.11 -1.31
C GLU A 75 -22.05 -4.67 -1.77
N GLY A 76 -21.02 -4.03 -1.21
CA GLY A 76 -20.59 -2.69 -1.58
C GLY A 76 -20.37 -1.76 -0.38
N ILE A 77 -19.88 -0.56 -0.66
CA ILE A 77 -19.43 0.40 0.35
C ILE A 77 -20.53 1.45 0.60
N HIS A 78 -20.84 1.70 1.88
CA HIS A 78 -21.80 2.73 2.32
C HIS A 78 -23.17 2.63 1.60
N GLY A 79 -23.66 1.42 1.35
CA GLY A 79 -24.93 1.17 0.66
C GLY A 79 -24.91 1.46 -0.85
N THR A 80 -23.73 1.68 -1.43
CA THR A 80 -23.53 1.82 -2.88
C THR A 80 -23.16 0.50 -3.53
N ASP A 81 -23.16 0.46 -4.86
CA ASP A 81 -22.68 -0.68 -5.67
C ASP A 81 -21.15 -0.72 -5.82
N LEU A 82 -20.43 0.27 -5.26
CA LEU A 82 -18.97 0.30 -5.30
C LEU A 82 -18.39 -0.74 -4.34
N ARG A 83 -17.64 -1.70 -4.87
CA ARG A 83 -17.03 -2.80 -4.11
C ARG A 83 -15.52 -2.61 -3.95
N ALA A 84 -15.00 -3.03 -2.80
CA ALA A 84 -13.57 -3.08 -2.55
C ALA A 84 -12.91 -4.21 -3.37
N GLY A 85 -11.74 -3.92 -3.94
CA GLY A 85 -10.95 -4.88 -4.74
C GLY A 85 -9.58 -5.19 -4.14
N VAL A 86 -9.28 -4.69 -2.96
CA VAL A 86 -8.06 -4.98 -2.19
C VAL A 86 -8.34 -4.94 -0.68
N LEU A 87 -7.72 -5.87 0.06
CA LEU A 87 -7.65 -5.83 1.51
C LEU A 87 -6.38 -5.09 1.92
N LYS A 88 -6.52 -3.90 2.51
CA LYS A 88 -5.40 -3.14 3.06
C LYS A 88 -5.20 -3.45 4.53
N LEU A 89 -3.99 -3.82 4.89
CA LEU A 89 -3.54 -4.07 6.27
C LEU A 89 -2.38 -3.13 6.65
N GLY A 90 -2.09 -2.99 7.94
CA GLY A 90 -0.87 -2.34 8.38
C GLY A 90 -0.43 -2.77 9.77
N SER A 91 0.89 -2.80 10.00
CA SER A 91 1.44 -2.95 11.34
C SER A 91 2.36 -1.81 11.70
N SER A 92 2.44 -1.51 12.99
CA SER A 92 3.28 -0.44 13.52
C SER A 92 4.74 -0.88 13.66
N SER A 93 4.98 -2.17 13.90
CA SER A 93 6.30 -2.77 14.04
C SER A 93 6.34 -4.21 13.51
N ALA A 94 7.46 -4.91 13.71
CA ALA A 94 7.55 -6.36 13.48
C ALA A 94 6.81 -7.17 14.56
N ASP A 95 6.67 -6.60 15.75
CA ASP A 95 5.85 -7.13 16.83
C ASP A 95 4.46 -6.50 16.71
N LEU A 96 3.59 -7.16 15.94
CA LEU A 96 2.21 -6.71 15.75
C LEU A 96 1.50 -6.68 17.10
N THR A 97 0.76 -5.61 17.39
CA THR A 97 -0.10 -5.56 18.58
C THR A 97 -1.17 -6.65 18.51
N GLU A 98 -1.82 -6.97 19.63
CA GLU A 98 -2.92 -7.94 19.63
C GLU A 98 -4.04 -7.52 18.67
N THR A 99 -4.36 -6.22 18.61
CA THR A 99 -5.37 -5.68 17.70
C THR A 99 -4.93 -5.78 16.24
N GLU A 100 -3.66 -5.47 15.93
CA GLU A 100 -3.11 -5.64 14.57
C GLU A 100 -3.09 -7.12 14.15
N GLN A 101 -2.70 -8.03 15.04
CA GLN A 101 -2.80 -9.47 14.75
C GLN A 101 -4.23 -9.88 14.46
N LYS A 102 -5.20 -9.37 15.23
CA LYS A 102 -6.62 -9.65 15.05
C LYS A 102 -7.14 -9.18 13.68
N THR A 103 -6.78 -7.97 13.24
CA THR A 103 -7.18 -7.46 11.92
C THR A 103 -6.51 -8.23 10.77
N PHE A 104 -5.26 -8.68 10.95
CA PHE A 104 -4.59 -9.56 9.97
C PHE A 104 -5.29 -10.91 9.83
N ARG A 105 -5.71 -11.54 10.93
CA ARG A 105 -6.48 -12.80 10.90
C ARG A 105 -7.84 -12.61 10.21
N ALA A 106 -8.54 -11.53 10.52
CA ALA A 106 -9.81 -11.19 9.90
C ALA A 106 -9.67 -11.03 8.37
N ALA A 107 -8.68 -10.25 7.92
CA ALA A 107 -8.42 -10.06 6.50
C ALA A 107 -7.92 -11.35 5.81
N ALA A 108 -7.17 -12.22 6.49
CA ALA A 108 -6.79 -13.52 5.95
C ALA A 108 -8.03 -14.41 5.68
N ARG A 109 -9.03 -14.38 6.57
CA ARG A 109 -10.29 -15.11 6.35
C ARG A 109 -11.15 -14.47 5.25
N ALA A 110 -11.27 -13.15 5.23
CA ALA A 110 -11.95 -12.42 4.15
C ALA A 110 -11.29 -12.67 2.79
N HIS A 111 -9.95 -12.72 2.74
CA HIS A 111 -9.19 -13.12 1.55
C HIS A 111 -9.56 -14.53 1.10
N LYS A 112 -9.67 -15.51 2.00
CA LYS A 112 -10.03 -16.88 1.61
C LYS A 112 -11.46 -17.00 1.09
N ARG A 113 -12.40 -16.23 1.64
CA ARG A 113 -13.80 -16.17 1.17
C ARG A 113 -13.95 -15.48 -0.18
N THR A 114 -13.22 -14.39 -0.39
CA THR A 114 -13.44 -13.50 -1.54
C THR A 114 -12.34 -13.59 -2.60
N GLY A 115 -11.20 -14.24 -2.33
CA GLY A 115 -10.04 -14.24 -3.22
C GLY A 115 -9.45 -12.85 -3.55
N VAL A 116 -9.92 -11.75 -2.93
CA VAL A 116 -9.32 -10.42 -3.05
C VAL A 116 -7.94 -10.44 -2.42
N TYR A 117 -6.92 -9.95 -3.13
CA TYR A 117 -5.53 -9.97 -2.64
C TYR A 117 -5.31 -9.03 -1.46
N ILE A 118 -4.24 -9.27 -0.71
CA ILE A 118 -3.86 -8.48 0.47
C ILE A 118 -2.72 -7.54 0.10
N SER A 119 -2.86 -6.25 0.40
CA SER A 119 -1.77 -5.27 0.39
C SER A 119 -1.52 -4.78 1.81
N THR A 120 -0.26 -4.59 2.20
CA THR A 120 0.07 -4.14 3.56
C THR A 120 0.82 -2.81 3.59
N HIS A 121 0.75 -2.11 4.70
CA HIS A 121 1.73 -1.14 5.14
C HIS A 121 2.81 -1.88 5.92
N CYS A 122 4.03 -1.98 5.37
CA CYS A 122 5.12 -2.80 5.88
C CYS A 122 6.42 -1.97 5.98
N ASN A 123 6.36 -0.78 6.57
CA ASN A 123 7.49 0.14 6.62
C ASN A 123 8.53 -0.21 7.71
N ALA A 124 8.12 -0.90 8.77
CA ALA A 124 9.01 -1.23 9.88
C ALA A 124 10.02 -2.34 9.50
N LYS A 125 11.24 -2.23 10.04
CA LYS A 125 12.30 -3.25 9.87
C LYS A 125 11.78 -4.62 10.35
N GLY A 126 12.00 -5.67 9.56
CA GLY A 126 11.55 -7.03 9.88
C GLY A 126 10.04 -7.29 9.77
N ALA A 127 9.20 -6.27 9.55
CA ALA A 127 7.75 -6.44 9.48
C ALA A 127 7.32 -7.35 8.31
N HIS A 128 8.06 -7.37 7.20
CA HIS A 128 7.78 -8.21 6.04
C HIS A 128 7.82 -9.70 6.39
N VAL A 129 8.67 -10.09 7.34
CA VAL A 129 8.76 -11.47 7.81
C VAL A 129 7.58 -11.78 8.73
N ALA A 130 7.31 -10.90 9.70
CA ALA A 130 6.26 -11.10 10.70
C ALA A 130 4.86 -11.11 10.08
N GLN A 131 4.56 -10.11 9.24
CA GLN A 131 3.30 -10.00 8.52
C GLN A 131 3.06 -11.22 7.63
N LEU A 132 4.05 -11.62 6.83
CA LEU A 132 3.89 -12.76 5.92
C LEU A 132 3.70 -14.07 6.69
N ARG A 133 4.48 -14.28 7.77
CA ARG A 133 4.35 -15.47 8.63
C ARG A 133 2.95 -15.58 9.23
N LEU A 134 2.39 -14.47 9.71
CA LEU A 134 1.04 -14.47 10.27
C LEU A 134 -0.01 -14.83 9.21
N LEU A 135 0.08 -14.22 8.02
CA LEU A 135 -0.84 -14.52 6.92
C LEU A 135 -0.73 -15.99 6.46
N GLU A 136 0.48 -16.52 6.34
CA GLU A 136 0.72 -17.95 6.02
C GLU A 136 0.16 -18.88 7.09
N SER A 137 0.27 -18.52 8.37
CA SER A 137 -0.30 -19.31 9.47
C SER A 137 -1.83 -19.39 9.42
N GLU A 138 -2.48 -18.40 8.79
CA GLU A 138 -3.92 -18.40 8.51
C GLU A 138 -4.28 -19.05 7.16
N GLY A 139 -3.28 -19.63 6.46
CA GLY A 139 -3.45 -20.34 5.20
C GLY A 139 -3.55 -19.45 3.96
N VAL A 140 -3.09 -18.20 4.03
CA VAL A 140 -3.00 -17.32 2.86
C VAL A 140 -1.84 -17.77 1.97
N ASP A 141 -2.09 -17.91 0.66
CA ASP A 141 -1.04 -18.09 -0.33
C ASP A 141 -0.20 -16.80 -0.45
N PRO A 142 1.12 -16.83 -0.15
CA PRO A 142 1.99 -15.66 -0.29
C PRO A 142 1.94 -14.98 -1.66
N GLN A 143 1.59 -15.71 -2.73
CA GLN A 143 1.46 -15.14 -4.07
C GLN A 143 0.34 -14.09 -4.17
N ARG A 144 -0.59 -14.08 -3.21
CA ARG A 144 -1.69 -13.13 -3.06
C ARG A 144 -1.37 -11.98 -2.09
N VAL A 145 -0.12 -11.86 -1.63
CA VAL A 145 0.31 -10.84 -0.67
C VAL A 145 1.25 -9.83 -1.31
N VAL A 146 0.95 -8.54 -1.13
CA VAL A 146 1.77 -7.40 -1.52
C VAL A 146 2.22 -6.64 -0.28
N LEU A 147 3.51 -6.71 0.05
CA LEU A 147 4.11 -5.99 1.15
C LEU A 147 4.50 -4.59 0.69
N GLY A 148 3.92 -3.54 1.28
CA GLY A 148 4.13 -2.15 0.87
C GLY A 148 5.22 -1.40 1.65
N HIS A 149 5.75 -0.32 1.06
CA HIS A 149 6.85 0.50 1.61
C HIS A 149 8.17 -0.27 1.77
N THR A 150 8.44 -1.20 0.86
CA THR A 150 9.57 -2.13 1.04
C THR A 150 10.91 -1.62 0.50
N GLN A 151 11.00 -0.37 0.04
CA GLN A 151 12.22 0.19 -0.56
C GLN A 151 13.40 0.19 0.42
N GLY A 152 13.16 0.31 1.73
CA GLY A 152 14.20 0.19 2.75
C GLY A 152 14.70 -1.24 2.90
N GLN A 153 13.79 -2.19 3.11
CA GLN A 153 14.12 -3.61 3.30
C GLN A 153 14.76 -4.22 2.06
N MET A 154 14.31 -3.82 0.87
CA MET A 154 14.91 -4.21 -0.40
C MET A 154 16.40 -3.86 -0.47
N VAL A 155 16.84 -2.79 0.22
CA VAL A 155 18.25 -2.39 0.29
C VAL A 155 18.97 -3.08 1.44
N SER A 156 18.40 -3.04 2.65
CA SER A 156 19.12 -3.36 3.90
C SER A 156 18.85 -4.77 4.46
N GLU A 157 17.84 -5.48 3.99
CA GLU A 157 17.38 -6.76 4.55
C GLU A 157 17.27 -7.88 3.49
N TRP A 158 18.15 -7.87 2.49
CA TRP A 158 18.05 -8.74 1.31
C TRP A 158 17.81 -10.22 1.63
N GLY A 159 18.50 -10.77 2.63
CA GLY A 159 18.37 -12.19 2.99
C GLY A 159 16.92 -12.56 3.29
N THR A 160 16.23 -11.80 4.15
CA THR A 160 14.84 -12.08 4.51
C THR A 160 13.87 -11.66 3.40
N VAL A 161 14.15 -10.59 2.67
CA VAL A 161 13.37 -10.20 1.47
C VAL A 161 13.36 -11.32 0.43
N ARG A 162 14.53 -11.85 0.09
CA ARG A 162 14.71 -12.94 -0.87
C ARG A 162 13.90 -14.17 -0.47
N GLU A 163 13.94 -14.56 0.81
CA GLU A 163 13.16 -15.70 1.29
C GLU A 163 11.65 -15.44 1.26
N CYS A 164 11.18 -14.23 1.55
CA CYS A 164 9.76 -13.87 1.37
C CYS A 164 9.34 -13.91 -0.11
N MET A 165 10.18 -13.42 -1.03
CA MET A 165 9.91 -13.46 -2.47
C MET A 165 9.86 -14.89 -3.03
N LYS A 166 10.78 -15.77 -2.60
CA LYS A 166 10.77 -17.19 -2.98
C LYS A 166 9.50 -17.91 -2.54
N ARG A 167 8.95 -17.54 -1.38
CA ARG A 167 7.66 -18.07 -0.90
C ARG A 167 6.48 -17.53 -1.69
N GLY A 168 6.61 -16.36 -2.32
CA GLY A 168 5.65 -15.83 -3.29
C GLY A 168 5.26 -14.36 -3.06
N ALA A 169 5.64 -13.76 -1.94
CA ALA A 169 5.23 -12.39 -1.63
C ALA A 169 5.77 -11.38 -2.64
N THR A 170 4.95 -10.40 -3.00
CA THR A 170 5.33 -9.29 -3.87
C THR A 170 5.73 -8.08 -3.02
N PHE A 171 6.81 -7.41 -3.38
CA PHE A 171 7.36 -6.25 -2.70
C PHE A 171 7.02 -4.98 -3.49
N LEU A 172 6.21 -4.11 -2.88
CA LEU A 172 5.80 -2.82 -3.42
C LEU A 172 6.68 -1.72 -2.85
N MET A 173 7.63 -1.26 -3.68
CA MET A 173 8.48 -0.11 -3.39
C MET A 173 7.70 1.17 -3.66
N THR A 174 7.62 2.06 -2.67
CA THR A 174 6.95 3.38 -2.80
C THR A 174 7.87 4.49 -2.35
N ASN A 175 7.40 5.74 -2.38
CA ASN A 175 8.14 6.90 -1.85
C ASN A 175 9.53 7.09 -2.50
N LEU A 176 9.64 6.68 -3.78
CA LEU A 176 10.89 6.69 -4.56
C LEU A 176 11.16 8.08 -5.13
N ARG A 177 11.51 9.00 -4.25
CA ARG A 177 11.81 10.40 -4.55
C ARG A 177 13.16 10.59 -5.23
N MET A 178 13.23 11.44 -6.24
CA MET A 178 14.48 11.73 -6.96
C MET A 178 15.24 12.93 -6.42
N ASP A 179 14.80 13.61 -5.36
CA ASP A 179 15.49 14.73 -4.71
C ASP A 179 16.23 14.33 -3.42
N VAL A 180 16.37 13.03 -3.15
CA VAL A 180 17.21 12.50 -2.07
C VAL A 180 18.67 12.32 -2.53
N ALA A 181 19.58 12.03 -1.59
CA ALA A 181 20.99 11.79 -1.89
C ALA A 181 21.17 10.68 -2.95
N GLU A 182 22.14 10.86 -3.85
CA GLU A 182 22.36 9.93 -4.97
C GLU A 182 22.58 8.49 -4.52
N LYS A 183 23.36 8.29 -3.45
CA LYS A 183 23.60 6.97 -2.85
C LYS A 183 22.29 6.25 -2.48
N VAL A 184 21.26 6.97 -2.05
CA VAL A 184 19.95 6.39 -1.70
C VAL A 184 19.24 5.93 -2.97
N ARG A 185 19.18 6.79 -4.00
CA ARG A 185 18.56 6.45 -5.30
C ARG A 185 19.27 5.28 -5.97
N GLN A 186 20.59 5.28 -5.94
CA GLN A 186 21.42 4.20 -6.48
C GLN A 186 21.17 2.89 -5.73
N GLY A 187 21.06 2.93 -4.40
CA GLY A 187 20.70 1.78 -3.59
C GLY A 187 19.36 1.14 -4.00
N TRP A 188 18.34 1.95 -4.30
CA TRP A 188 17.06 1.42 -4.80
C TRP A 188 17.19 0.78 -6.19
N ALA A 189 17.89 1.43 -7.11
CA ALA A 189 18.14 0.88 -8.45
C ALA A 189 18.93 -0.44 -8.39
N ASP A 190 19.95 -0.51 -7.54
CA ASP A 190 20.75 -1.71 -7.33
C ASP A 190 19.95 -2.84 -6.67
N ALA A 191 19.06 -2.51 -5.72
CA ALA A 191 18.17 -3.50 -5.13
C ALA A 191 17.20 -4.10 -6.16
N ILE A 192 16.65 -3.28 -7.07
CA ILE A 192 15.84 -3.75 -8.20
C ILE A 192 16.67 -4.66 -9.10
N LYS A 193 17.83 -4.19 -9.58
CA LYS A 193 18.70 -4.98 -10.46
C LYS A 193 19.12 -6.30 -9.82
N ARG A 194 19.41 -6.33 -8.52
CA ARG A 194 19.71 -7.55 -7.75
C ARG A 194 18.55 -8.53 -7.78
N ALA A 195 17.31 -8.07 -7.53
CA ALA A 195 16.15 -8.95 -7.60
C ALA A 195 15.97 -9.56 -9.00
N PHE A 196 16.17 -8.78 -10.07
CA PHE A 196 16.13 -9.30 -11.44
C PHE A 196 17.30 -10.27 -11.74
N GLY A 197 18.52 -9.95 -11.31
CA GLY A 197 19.70 -10.80 -11.48
C GLY A 197 19.58 -12.16 -10.77
N GLU A 198 18.80 -12.22 -9.69
CA GLU A 198 18.47 -13.47 -8.99
C GLU A 198 17.16 -14.13 -9.46
N GLY A 199 16.54 -13.65 -10.55
CA GLY A 199 15.30 -14.24 -11.09
C GLY A 199 14.01 -13.90 -10.31
N LEU A 200 14.09 -12.99 -9.34
CA LEU A 200 13.00 -12.58 -8.45
C LEU A 200 12.32 -11.27 -8.87
N GLY A 201 12.69 -10.68 -10.02
CA GLY A 201 12.10 -9.43 -10.52
C GLY A 201 10.57 -9.49 -10.71
N HIS A 202 10.01 -10.68 -10.91
CA HIS A 202 8.56 -10.93 -10.99
C HIS A 202 7.81 -10.73 -9.65
N ARG A 203 8.54 -10.44 -8.56
CA ARG A 203 8.02 -10.13 -7.21
C ARG A 203 8.25 -8.67 -6.81
N VAL A 204 8.62 -7.78 -7.74
CA VAL A 204 8.81 -6.36 -7.45
C VAL A 204 7.76 -5.51 -8.18
N THR A 205 7.12 -4.59 -7.49
CA THR A 205 6.24 -3.58 -8.11
C THR A 205 6.55 -2.20 -7.55
N LEU A 206 6.21 -1.16 -8.28
CA LEU A 206 6.42 0.22 -7.85
C LEU A 206 5.08 0.92 -7.63
N GLY A 207 5.06 1.87 -6.70
CA GLY A 207 3.92 2.75 -6.46
C GLY A 207 4.38 4.12 -5.98
N LEU A 208 3.44 5.06 -5.91
CA LEU A 208 3.73 6.42 -5.47
C LEU A 208 3.57 6.60 -3.97
N ASP A 209 2.51 6.00 -3.39
CA ASP A 209 2.04 6.28 -2.03
C ASP A 209 1.73 7.78 -1.85
N CYS A 210 0.77 8.24 -2.67
CA CYS A 210 0.37 9.63 -2.77
C CYS A 210 -1.15 9.77 -2.72
N ALA A 211 -1.64 10.72 -1.93
CA ALA A 211 -3.05 11.05 -1.80
C ALA A 211 -3.43 12.25 -2.67
N PHE A 212 -4.68 12.28 -3.18
CA PHE A 212 -5.24 13.41 -3.94
C PHE A 212 -5.56 14.63 -3.09
N ALA A 213 -6.01 14.40 -1.87
CA ALA A 213 -6.24 15.39 -0.84
C ALA A 213 -6.12 14.68 0.51
N VAL A 214 -5.53 15.34 1.50
CA VAL A 214 -5.69 14.92 2.90
C VAL A 214 -6.46 16.02 3.61
N GLY A 215 -7.59 15.67 4.19
CA GLY A 215 -8.19 16.51 5.22
C GLY A 215 -7.20 16.60 6.36
N TYR A 216 -6.62 17.79 6.55
CA TYR A 216 -5.78 18.19 7.68
C TYR A 216 -4.37 17.56 7.73
N ALA A 217 -3.41 18.24 7.09
CA ALA A 217 -2.02 18.17 7.54
C ALA A 217 -1.87 19.05 8.79
N ASP A 218 -1.29 18.45 9.83
CA ASP A 218 -0.99 19.07 11.11
C ASP A 218 -0.02 20.24 10.93
N MET A 219 -0.42 21.44 11.36
CA MET A 219 0.39 22.67 11.34
C MET A 219 1.34 22.77 12.55
N GLU A 220 1.61 21.68 13.26
CA GLU A 220 2.37 21.67 14.52
C GLU A 220 3.78 21.03 14.44
N ASP A 221 4.23 20.50 13.29
CA ASP A 221 5.66 20.30 13.07
C ASP A 221 6.28 21.62 12.54
N PRO A 222 7.04 22.37 13.35
CA PRO A 222 7.67 23.62 12.91
C PRO A 222 8.69 23.42 11.77
N ASN A 223 9.10 22.18 11.49
CA ASN A 223 10.00 21.83 10.40
C ASN A 223 9.29 21.24 9.18
N TRP A 224 8.01 20.90 9.27
CA TRP A 224 7.24 20.42 8.12
C TRP A 224 6.80 21.62 7.29
N ARG A 225 7.29 21.70 6.05
CA ARG A 225 6.85 22.72 5.09
C ARG A 225 6.10 22.03 3.94
N PRO A 226 4.85 22.43 3.64
CA PRO A 226 4.24 22.05 2.37
C PRO A 226 5.13 22.61 1.25
N HIS A 227 5.34 21.81 0.19
CA HIS A 227 6.00 22.31 -1.01
C HIS A 227 5.20 23.50 -1.54
N GLN A 228 5.78 24.70 -1.46
CA GLN A 228 5.13 25.94 -1.90
C GLN A 228 4.85 25.86 -3.41
N GLY A 229 3.58 25.89 -3.77
CA GLY A 229 3.12 25.87 -5.16
C GLY A 229 1.64 25.53 -5.26
N ASP A 230 0.78 26.52 -4.99
CA ASP A 230 -0.62 26.66 -5.42
C ASP A 230 -1.59 25.49 -5.24
N SER A 231 -2.32 25.52 -4.12
CA SER A 231 -3.79 25.50 -4.02
C SER A 231 -4.19 25.16 -2.58
N ASN A 232 -5.39 25.56 -2.14
CA ASN A 232 -5.97 25.24 -0.83
C ASN A 232 -6.21 23.72 -0.58
N LEU A 233 -5.53 22.85 -1.33
CA LEU A 233 -5.49 21.41 -1.16
C LEU A 233 -4.15 21.05 -0.51
N LEU A 234 -4.18 20.76 0.79
CA LEU A 234 -3.04 20.16 1.48
C LEU A 234 -2.84 18.76 0.89
N ILE A 235 -1.85 18.64 0.00
CA ILE A 235 -1.35 17.36 -0.50
C ILE A 235 -0.12 17.01 0.34
N PRO A 236 -0.22 16.34 1.51
CA PRO A 236 0.92 15.73 2.17
C PRO A 236 1.30 14.47 1.40
N CYS A 237 1.80 14.67 0.18
CA CYS A 237 2.43 13.64 -0.59
C CYS A 237 3.92 13.78 -0.38
N VAL A 238 4.57 12.73 0.10
CA VAL A 238 6.04 12.75 0.27
C VAL A 238 6.75 12.85 -1.08
N ILE A 239 6.05 12.57 -2.18
CA ILE A 239 6.53 12.76 -3.55
C ILE A 239 6.37 14.23 -3.96
N PRO A 240 7.43 14.87 -4.52
CA PRO A 240 7.35 16.24 -5.02
C PRO A 240 6.33 16.43 -6.16
N LEU A 241 5.89 17.67 -6.37
CA LEU A 241 4.99 18.01 -7.47
C LEU A 241 5.67 17.86 -8.85
N PRO A 242 4.92 17.50 -9.92
CA PRO A 242 3.56 16.96 -9.92
C PRO A 242 3.54 15.47 -9.51
N PRO A 243 2.82 15.09 -8.44
CA PRO A 243 3.17 13.86 -7.72
C PRO A 243 2.58 12.60 -8.36
N PHE A 244 1.42 12.71 -9.04
CA PHE A 244 0.73 11.57 -9.67
C PHE A 244 1.41 11.07 -10.95
N VAL A 245 2.22 11.91 -11.58
CA VAL A 245 3.04 11.54 -12.75
C VAL A 245 4.51 11.40 -12.40
N TYR A 246 4.89 11.66 -11.14
CA TYR A 246 6.29 11.74 -10.73
C TYR A 246 7.08 10.46 -11.00
N LEU A 247 6.45 9.30 -10.77
CA LEU A 247 7.04 8.00 -11.08
C LEU A 247 7.48 7.97 -12.55
N PHE A 248 6.62 8.41 -13.47
CA PHE A 248 6.86 8.36 -14.91
C PHE A 248 7.79 9.48 -15.41
N VAL A 249 7.69 10.67 -14.82
CA VAL A 249 8.42 11.87 -15.28
C VAL A 249 9.82 11.96 -14.68
N TYR A 250 10.03 11.48 -13.46
CA TYR A 250 11.30 11.63 -12.74
C TYR A 250 11.90 10.30 -12.32
N THR A 251 11.15 9.44 -11.61
CA THR A 251 11.72 8.21 -11.02
C THR A 251 12.17 7.23 -12.10
N LEU A 252 11.33 6.88 -13.06
CA LEU A 252 11.65 5.90 -14.10
C LEU A 252 12.79 6.37 -15.03
N PRO A 253 12.82 7.63 -15.54
CA PRO A 253 13.95 8.12 -16.31
C PRO A 253 15.28 8.03 -15.55
N ARG A 254 15.31 8.45 -14.29
CA ARG A 254 16.52 8.36 -13.45
C ARG A 254 16.94 6.91 -13.18
N PHE A 255 15.99 6.01 -12.98
CA PHE A 255 16.30 4.58 -12.84
C PHE A 255 16.86 3.97 -14.13
N ARG A 256 16.42 4.44 -15.31
CA ARG A 256 17.01 4.02 -16.59
C ARG A 256 18.47 4.47 -16.71
N GLU A 257 18.77 5.70 -16.31
CA GLU A 257 20.16 6.19 -16.22
C GLU A 257 21.02 5.33 -15.28
N MET A 258 20.41 4.74 -14.24
CA MET A 258 21.05 3.85 -13.26
C MET A 258 21.05 2.36 -13.68
N GLY A 259 20.63 2.05 -14.90
CA GLY A 259 20.67 0.70 -15.49
C GLY A 259 19.45 -0.18 -15.24
N VAL A 260 18.33 0.36 -14.73
CA VAL A 260 17.05 -0.36 -14.70
C VAL A 260 16.47 -0.34 -16.11
N THR A 261 16.37 -1.51 -16.75
CA THR A 261 15.98 -1.60 -18.17
C THR A 261 14.49 -1.36 -18.38
N GLN A 262 14.10 -1.07 -19.63
CA GLN A 262 12.69 -0.91 -19.99
C GLN A 262 11.86 -2.19 -19.73
N ASP A 263 12.46 -3.37 -19.90
CA ASP A 263 11.82 -4.65 -19.62
C ASP A 263 11.60 -4.88 -18.13
N MET A 264 12.55 -4.47 -17.28
CA MET A 264 12.36 -4.47 -15.83
C MET A 264 11.19 -3.56 -15.44
N ILE A 265 11.12 -2.36 -16.03
CA ILE A 265 10.05 -1.39 -15.79
C ILE A 265 8.69 -1.95 -16.22
N LYS A 266 8.60 -2.53 -17.43
CA LYS A 266 7.39 -3.20 -17.90
C LYS A 266 6.96 -4.32 -16.96
N THR A 267 7.91 -5.15 -16.51
CA THR A 267 7.64 -6.23 -15.57
C THR A 267 7.05 -5.67 -14.26
N MET A 268 7.68 -4.65 -13.68
CA MET A 268 7.24 -4.08 -12.40
C MET A 268 5.92 -3.29 -12.47
N LEU A 269 5.59 -2.67 -13.60
CA LEU A 269 4.41 -1.79 -13.73
C LEU A 269 3.24 -2.40 -14.49
N VAL A 270 3.46 -3.48 -15.24
CA VAL A 270 2.43 -4.10 -16.08
C VAL A 270 2.27 -5.56 -15.73
N ASP A 271 3.33 -6.37 -15.85
CA ASP A 271 3.20 -7.82 -15.77
C ASP A 271 2.94 -8.27 -14.31
N ASN A 272 3.65 -7.69 -13.34
CA ASN A 272 3.50 -8.02 -11.93
C ASN A 272 2.15 -7.54 -11.35
N PRO A 273 1.69 -6.29 -11.58
CA PRO A 273 0.35 -5.88 -11.15
C PRO A 273 -0.76 -6.73 -11.76
N LYS A 274 -0.67 -7.11 -13.05
CA LYS A 274 -1.66 -8.00 -13.69
C LYS A 274 -1.75 -9.38 -13.04
N ARG A 275 -0.63 -9.92 -12.55
CA ARG A 275 -0.59 -11.20 -11.82
C ARG A 275 -1.27 -11.10 -10.45
N VAL A 276 -1.10 -9.97 -9.78
CA VAL A 276 -1.50 -9.79 -8.38
C VAL A 276 -2.94 -9.32 -8.24
N VAL A 277 -3.36 -8.33 -9.04
CA VAL A 277 -4.69 -7.72 -8.98
C VAL A 277 -5.64 -8.60 -9.79
N PRO A 278 -6.52 -9.39 -9.15
CA PRO A 278 -7.47 -10.20 -9.90
C PRO A 278 -8.49 -9.28 -10.58
N VAL A 279 -8.69 -9.45 -11.88
CA VAL A 279 -9.88 -8.92 -12.56
C VAL A 279 -11.00 -9.94 -12.32
N ARG A 280 -11.90 -9.64 -11.37
CA ARG A 280 -13.18 -10.34 -11.30
C ARG A 280 -14.04 -9.77 -12.43
N LEU A 281 -14.25 -10.54 -13.50
CA LEU A 281 -15.24 -10.26 -14.53
C LEU A 281 -16.65 -10.58 -14.01
#